data_AF-A0AAN9YI13-F1
#
_entry.id   AF-A0AAN9YI13-F1
#
_cell.length_a   1.000
_cell.length_b   1.000
_cell.length_c   1.000
_cell.angle_alpha   90.00
_cell.angle_beta   90.00
_cell.angle_gamma   90.00
#
_symmetry.space_group_name_H-M   'P 1'
#
loop_
_entity.id
_entity.type
_entity.pdbx_description
1 polymer ?
#
loop_
_entity_poly.entity_id
_entity_poly.type
_entity_poly.pdbx_seq_one_letter_code
_entity_poly.pdbx_strand_id
1 'polypeptide(L)'
;MMNRALSIRSNKGGSSSTAGGGSSAGGGTSGGGHGGGRKGFSFASLRGSIQPELSRRLYRLIKSTNTLVTAHEAAGRERVAIATQLSEWGEQTRDEAVSDVSDKVGVILSEIGEQEDSYAHGLDEARERLKAIRNTERSVQPSRDGRDRIADEIQRLKLREPQSPRLVVLEQELVRAEAENLVAEAQLTNITRKKLKEAYEVEFAATIERAEKQVLLAKHGRRLLALLDDEPVTPGDARRTYTHAAQGRQILNDAEDDLKSWVLQLDETTVPTGAEDDSGELSTATAAAPSGPHSHSHSHADDSRRREKSAEGSTAAVSGPS
;
A
#
# COMPACT_ATOMS: atom_id res chain seq x y z
N MET A 1 6.84 13.95 10.41
CA MET A 1 7.50 14.54 11.60
C MET A 1 6.51 14.48 12.75
N MET A 2 6.73 13.63 13.76
CA MET A 2 5.91 13.59 14.97
C MET A 2 6.25 14.78 15.86
N ASN A 3 5.45 15.83 15.77
CA ASN A 3 5.30 16.79 16.86
C ASN A 3 4.31 16.22 17.90
N ARG A 4 4.55 15.02 18.43
CA ARG A 4 3.72 14.42 19.50
C ARG A 4 4.50 14.39 20.79
N ALA A 5 3.87 14.92 21.84
CA ALA A 5 4.47 15.05 23.16
C ALA A 5 4.71 13.68 23.82
N LEU A 6 5.72 13.58 24.69
CA LEU A 6 6.11 12.39 25.46
C LEU A 6 5.06 11.93 26.51
N SER A 7 3.84 12.43 26.38
CA SER A 7 2.69 12.18 27.22
C SER A 7 1.42 12.46 26.40
N ILE A 8 0.41 11.60 26.52
CA ILE A 8 -0.91 11.82 25.91
C ILE A 8 -1.56 13.08 26.52
N ARG A 9 -1.30 13.34 27.80
CA ARG A 9 -1.95 14.40 28.57
C ARG A 9 -1.49 15.81 28.20
N SER A 10 -0.29 15.97 27.66
CA SER A 10 0.24 17.29 27.23
C SER A 10 -0.62 18.02 26.20
N ASN A 11 -1.42 17.30 25.42
CA ASN A 11 -2.28 17.90 24.38
C ASN A 11 -3.60 18.49 24.93
N LYS A 12 -3.92 18.28 26.22
CA LYS A 12 -5.19 18.72 26.84
C LYS A 12 -5.12 20.13 27.46
N GLY A 13 -3.94 20.76 27.49
CA GLY A 13 -3.71 22.07 28.13
C GLY A 13 -4.12 23.31 27.31
N GLY A 14 -4.83 23.13 26.18
CA GLY A 14 -5.02 24.20 25.19
C GLY A 14 -6.41 24.31 24.57
N SER A 15 -7.50 24.20 25.35
CA SER A 15 -8.80 24.74 24.92
C SER A 15 -9.77 24.89 26.10
N SER A 16 -9.74 26.05 26.76
CA SER A 16 -10.83 26.47 27.64
C SER A 16 -11.06 27.98 27.53
N SER A 17 -12.04 28.38 26.71
CA SER A 17 -12.69 29.68 26.81
C SER A 17 -14.13 29.61 26.29
N THR A 18 -15.06 29.56 27.25
CA THR A 18 -16.32 30.35 27.34
C THR A 18 -17.17 30.58 26.07
N ALA A 19 -18.39 30.02 26.07
CA ALA A 19 -19.61 30.76 25.73
C ALA A 19 -20.83 30.04 26.31
N GLY A 20 -21.59 30.74 27.15
CA GLY A 20 -22.89 30.30 27.67
C GLY A 20 -24.06 30.99 26.98
N GLY A 21 -25.25 30.42 27.18
CA GLY A 21 -26.53 31.15 27.19
C GLY A 21 -27.35 31.15 25.89
N GLY A 22 -28.55 30.59 25.94
CA GLY A 22 -29.59 30.85 24.93
C GLY A 22 -30.74 29.84 24.90
N SER A 23 -31.70 29.97 25.82
CA SER A 23 -32.99 29.27 25.79
C SER A 23 -33.95 29.91 24.77
N SER A 24 -34.74 29.12 24.05
CA SER A 24 -36.10 29.52 23.63
C SER A 24 -36.98 28.31 23.32
N ALA A 25 -38.16 28.32 23.93
CA ALA A 25 -39.22 27.34 23.81
C ALA A 25 -40.24 27.68 22.70
N GLY A 26 -41.03 26.67 22.32
CA GLY A 26 -42.29 26.76 21.55
C GLY A 26 -42.29 25.81 20.34
N GLY A 27 -43.23 24.91 20.10
CA GLY A 27 -44.49 24.55 20.75
C GLY A 27 -45.40 23.88 19.69
N GLY A 28 -45.95 22.68 20.00
CA GLY A 28 -47.07 22.01 19.29
C GLY A 28 -46.84 21.57 17.82
N THR A 29 -47.45 20.54 17.24
CA THR A 29 -48.68 19.79 17.53
C THR A 29 -48.68 18.41 16.83
N SER A 30 -49.32 17.44 17.49
CA SER A 30 -50.13 16.30 17.01
C SER A 30 -49.93 15.62 15.63
N GLY A 31 -49.98 14.28 15.66
CA GLY A 31 -51.05 13.56 14.95
C GLY A 31 -50.59 12.43 14.01
N GLY A 32 -50.93 11.19 14.36
CA GLY A 32 -50.52 9.95 13.68
C GLY A 32 -51.11 9.70 12.29
N GLY A 33 -50.68 8.58 11.67
CA GLY A 33 -51.31 8.05 10.47
C GLY A 33 -50.53 6.92 9.82
N HIS A 34 -50.99 5.68 10.03
CA HIS A 34 -50.58 4.49 9.29
C HIS A 34 -50.84 4.66 7.78
N GLY A 35 -49.87 4.32 6.94
CA GLY A 35 -50.03 4.28 5.49
C GLY A 35 -49.16 3.20 4.86
N GLY A 36 -49.77 2.04 4.57
CA GLY A 36 -49.13 0.95 3.86
C GLY A 36 -48.68 1.36 2.46
N GLY A 37 -47.38 1.31 2.21
CA GLY A 37 -46.78 1.41 0.89
C GLY A 37 -46.25 0.04 0.47
N ARG A 38 -47.02 -0.65 -0.38
CA ARG A 38 -46.59 -1.85 -1.10
C ARG A 38 -45.21 -1.60 -1.75
N LYS A 39 -44.17 -2.33 -1.34
CA LYS A 39 -42.91 -2.42 -2.07
C LYS A 39 -43.22 -2.95 -3.47
N GLY A 40 -43.31 -2.06 -4.46
CA GLY A 40 -43.39 -2.45 -5.85
C GLY A 40 -42.20 -3.33 -6.19
N PHE A 41 -42.47 -4.51 -6.77
CA PHE A 41 -41.47 -5.31 -7.45
C PHE A 41 -40.92 -4.48 -8.61
N SER A 42 -39.80 -3.82 -8.38
CA SER A 42 -39.07 -3.12 -9.42
C SER A 42 -38.47 -4.16 -10.37
N PHE A 43 -39.02 -4.28 -11.58
CA PHE A 43 -38.41 -5.02 -12.69
C PHE A 43 -37.04 -4.46 -13.12
N ALA A 44 -36.56 -3.36 -12.51
CA ALA A 44 -35.19 -2.88 -12.71
C ALA A 44 -34.12 -3.84 -12.14
N SER A 45 -34.47 -4.77 -11.25
CA SER A 45 -33.55 -5.80 -10.77
C SER A 45 -33.41 -7.02 -11.71
N LEU A 46 -34.24 -7.12 -12.77
CA LEU A 46 -34.10 -8.14 -13.83
C LEU A 46 -33.23 -7.70 -15.00
N ARG A 47 -32.83 -6.41 -15.05
CA ARG A 47 -31.70 -5.94 -15.87
C ARG A 47 -30.41 -5.87 -15.05
N GLY A 48 -30.25 -6.80 -14.10
CA GLY A 48 -29.00 -7.07 -13.42
C GLY A 48 -27.98 -7.52 -14.46
N SER A 49 -27.32 -6.53 -15.04
CA SER A 49 -26.09 -6.55 -15.82
C SER A 49 -25.61 -7.96 -16.18
N ILE A 50 -25.68 -8.26 -17.46
CA ILE A 50 -24.80 -9.23 -18.12
C ILE A 50 -23.38 -8.64 -18.07
N GLN A 51 -22.86 -8.47 -16.85
CA GLN A 51 -21.46 -8.16 -16.62
C GLN A 51 -20.74 -9.51 -16.75
N PRO A 52 -19.66 -9.61 -17.52
CA PRO A 52 -18.89 -10.83 -17.62
C PRO A 52 -18.56 -11.38 -16.23
N GLU A 53 -18.71 -12.68 -16.04
CA GLU A 53 -18.59 -13.34 -14.73
C GLU A 53 -17.24 -13.07 -14.06
N LEU A 54 -16.16 -12.95 -14.85
CA LEU A 54 -14.83 -12.61 -14.39
C LEU A 54 -14.77 -11.19 -13.77
N SER A 55 -15.30 -10.18 -14.46
CA SER A 55 -15.40 -8.82 -13.94
C SER A 55 -16.25 -8.69 -12.67
N ARG A 56 -17.28 -9.54 -12.48
CA ARG A 56 -18.06 -9.59 -11.23
C ARG A 56 -17.24 -10.11 -10.06
N ARG A 57 -16.40 -11.13 -10.29
CA ARG A 57 -15.51 -11.70 -9.27
C ARG A 57 -14.47 -10.69 -8.82
N LEU A 58 -13.81 -10.01 -9.76
CA LEU A 58 -12.83 -8.97 -9.44
C LEU A 58 -13.49 -7.75 -8.77
N TYR A 59 -14.69 -7.36 -9.18
CA TYR A 59 -15.45 -6.32 -8.48
C TYR A 59 -15.74 -6.69 -7.03
N ARG A 60 -16.15 -7.94 -6.76
CA ARG A 60 -16.34 -8.43 -5.38
C ARG A 60 -15.05 -8.37 -4.58
N LEU A 61 -13.92 -8.79 -5.15
CA LEU A 61 -12.61 -8.68 -4.50
C LEU A 61 -12.29 -7.23 -4.11
N ILE A 62 -12.38 -6.28 -5.06
CA ILE A 62 -12.12 -4.84 -4.81
C ILE A 62 -13.03 -4.28 -3.71
N LYS A 63 -14.29 -4.75 -3.66
CA LYS A 63 -15.24 -4.34 -2.62
C LYS A 63 -14.84 -4.90 -1.26
N SER A 64 -14.49 -6.19 -1.18
CA SER A 64 -14.01 -6.83 0.05
C SER A 64 -12.74 -6.16 0.57
N THR A 65 -11.78 -5.82 -0.29
CA THR A 65 -10.57 -5.08 0.13
C THR A 65 -10.93 -3.70 0.69
N ASN A 66 -11.93 -2.99 0.15
CA ASN A 66 -12.38 -1.72 0.74
C ASN A 66 -12.95 -1.91 2.15
N THR A 67 -13.70 -2.99 2.38
CA THR A 67 -14.20 -3.31 3.72
C THR A 67 -13.03 -3.57 4.68
N LEU A 68 -11.97 -4.24 4.21
CA LEU A 68 -10.76 -4.45 5.00
C LEU A 68 -10.04 -3.14 5.34
N VAL A 69 -9.87 -2.23 4.36
CA VAL A 69 -9.30 -0.89 4.58
C VAL A 69 -10.05 -0.16 5.69
N THR A 70 -11.38 -0.07 5.57
CA THR A 70 -12.21 0.59 6.60
C THR A 70 -12.12 -0.08 7.97
N ALA A 71 -11.95 -1.41 8.02
CA ALA A 71 -11.77 -2.13 9.27
C ALA A 71 -10.45 -1.79 9.97
N HIS A 72 -9.35 -1.65 9.22
CA HIS A 72 -8.06 -1.24 9.77
C HIS A 72 -8.04 0.23 10.19
N GLU A 73 -8.65 1.14 9.41
CA GLU A 73 -8.84 2.54 9.83
C GLU A 73 -9.63 2.63 11.15
N ALA A 74 -10.70 1.83 11.29
CA ALA A 74 -11.48 1.77 12.51
C ALA A 74 -10.66 1.21 13.68
N ALA A 75 -9.91 0.12 13.46
CA ALA A 75 -9.03 -0.46 14.48
C ALA A 75 -7.97 0.53 14.97
N GLY A 76 -7.37 1.32 14.06
CA GLY A 76 -6.44 2.39 14.42
C GLY A 76 -7.08 3.46 15.31
N ARG A 77 -8.27 3.96 14.95
CA ARG A 77 -9.02 4.93 15.77
C ARG A 77 -9.38 4.40 17.16
N GLU A 78 -9.92 3.18 17.22
CA GLU A 78 -10.27 2.54 18.50
C GLU A 78 -9.04 2.33 19.38
N ARG A 79 -7.89 1.96 18.78
CA ARG A 79 -6.64 1.81 19.51
C ARG A 79 -6.18 3.12 20.17
N VAL A 80 -6.29 4.25 19.48
CA VAL A 80 -5.97 5.58 20.03
C VAL A 80 -6.96 6.00 21.12
N ALA A 81 -8.25 5.68 20.96
CA ALA A 81 -9.25 5.93 21.99
C ALA A 81 -8.94 5.14 23.28
N ILE A 82 -8.62 3.86 23.15
CA ILE A 82 -8.19 2.99 24.27
C ILE A 82 -6.93 3.55 24.94
N ALA A 83 -5.95 4.01 24.16
CA ALA A 83 -4.73 4.61 24.69
C ALA A 83 -5.02 5.85 25.56
N THR A 84 -5.95 6.69 25.11
CA THR A 84 -6.39 7.88 25.86
C THR A 84 -7.08 7.49 27.16
N GLN A 85 -8.03 6.55 27.09
CA GLN A 85 -8.76 6.05 28.26
C GLN A 85 -7.81 5.41 29.29
N LEU A 86 -6.79 4.68 28.85
CA LEU A 86 -5.77 4.09 29.72
C LEU A 86 -5.01 5.17 30.50
N SER A 87 -4.57 6.22 29.80
CA SER A 87 -3.86 7.34 30.43
C SER A 87 -4.74 8.09 31.43
N GLU A 88 -6.01 8.33 31.09
CA GLU A 88 -6.96 9.04 31.96
C GLU A 88 -7.33 8.20 33.20
N TRP A 89 -7.48 6.89 33.03
CA TRP A 89 -7.71 5.97 34.15
C TRP A 89 -6.51 5.94 35.10
N GLY A 90 -5.29 5.81 34.55
CA GLY A 90 -4.07 5.73 35.36
C GLY A 90 -3.84 6.97 36.23
N GLU A 91 -4.19 8.15 35.72
CA GLU A 91 -4.15 9.40 36.50
C GLU A 91 -5.05 9.37 37.74
N GLN A 92 -6.20 8.69 37.66
CA GLN A 92 -7.18 8.63 38.74
C GLN A 92 -6.82 7.63 39.84
N THR A 93 -5.85 6.74 39.60
CA THR A 93 -5.42 5.72 40.57
C THR A 93 -4.74 6.30 41.81
N ARG A 94 -4.22 7.54 41.72
CA ARG A 94 -3.39 8.19 42.75
C ARG A 94 -2.12 7.40 43.10
N ASP A 95 -1.71 6.48 42.24
CA ASP A 95 -0.40 5.81 42.28
C ASP A 95 0.49 6.46 41.20
N GLU A 96 1.60 7.07 41.63
CA GLU A 96 2.51 7.79 40.74
C GLU A 96 3.13 6.87 39.67
N ALA A 97 3.46 5.62 40.03
CA ALA A 97 4.06 4.66 39.11
C ALA A 97 3.03 4.23 38.05
N VAL A 98 1.81 3.91 38.49
CA VAL A 98 0.72 3.51 37.58
C VAL A 98 0.38 4.68 36.64
N SER A 99 0.25 5.90 37.17
CA SER A 99 -0.06 7.10 36.38
C SER A 99 1.02 7.43 35.33
N ASP A 100 2.30 7.26 35.65
CA ASP A 100 3.40 7.50 34.71
C ASP A 100 3.47 6.40 33.63
N VAL A 101 3.42 5.13 34.04
CA VAL A 101 3.54 3.99 33.11
C VAL A 101 2.33 3.91 32.19
N SER A 102 1.10 4.12 32.68
CA SER A 102 -0.11 4.06 31.86
C SER A 102 -0.13 5.12 30.75
N ASP A 103 0.38 6.32 31.02
CA ASP A 103 0.48 7.41 30.06
C ASP A 103 1.47 7.08 28.95
N LYS A 104 2.65 6.55 29.32
CA LYS A 104 3.67 6.13 28.34
C LYS A 104 3.25 4.91 27.52
N VAL A 105 2.58 3.94 28.15
CA VAL A 105 1.97 2.81 27.43
C VAL A 105 0.89 3.33 26.48
N GLY A 106 0.12 4.34 26.89
CA GLY A 106 -0.78 5.07 26.02
C GLY A 106 -0.08 5.62 24.77
N VAL A 107 1.08 6.27 24.91
CA VAL A 107 1.86 6.77 23.76
C VAL A 107 2.21 5.63 22.80
N ILE A 108 2.73 4.51 23.30
CA ILE A 108 3.03 3.32 22.48
C ILE A 108 1.79 2.77 21.78
N LEU A 109 0.66 2.67 22.49
CA LEU A 109 -0.59 2.19 21.91
C LEU A 109 -1.13 3.14 20.83
N SER A 110 -1.01 4.45 21.04
CA SER A 110 -1.40 5.45 20.05
C SER A 110 -0.59 5.32 18.77
N GLU A 111 0.72 5.11 18.91
CA GLU A 111 1.62 4.88 17.79
C GLU A 111 1.27 3.59 17.03
N ILE A 112 0.95 2.49 17.75
CA ILE A 112 0.43 1.26 17.11
C ILE A 112 -0.84 1.56 16.31
N GLY A 113 -1.71 2.45 16.79
CA GLY A 113 -2.91 2.90 16.08
C GLY A 113 -2.59 3.67 14.80
N GLU A 114 -1.55 4.52 14.80
CA GLU A 114 -1.07 5.23 13.60
C GLU A 114 -0.47 4.27 12.56
N GLN A 115 0.20 3.20 13.00
CA GLN A 115 0.69 2.16 12.08
C GLN A 115 -0.45 1.39 11.40
N GLU A 116 -1.60 1.20 12.06
CA GLU A 116 -2.80 0.60 11.41
C GLU A 116 -3.37 1.50 10.32
N ASP A 117 -3.38 2.82 10.53
CA ASP A 117 -3.82 3.79 9.52
C ASP A 117 -2.89 3.77 8.30
N SER A 118 -1.57 3.77 8.53
CA SER A 118 -0.56 3.65 7.45
C SER A 118 -0.72 2.35 6.65
N TYR A 119 -1.00 1.23 7.32
CA TYR A 119 -1.28 -0.04 6.65
C TYR A 119 -2.58 -0.01 5.83
N ALA A 120 -3.63 0.63 6.34
CA ALA A 120 -4.88 0.81 5.59
C ALA A 120 -4.66 1.59 4.29
N HIS A 121 -3.77 2.59 4.29
CA HIS A 121 -3.36 3.31 3.07
C HIS A 121 -2.66 2.37 2.07
N GLY A 122 -1.73 1.53 2.52
CA GLY A 122 -1.06 0.53 1.67
C GLY A 122 -2.04 -0.48 1.04
N LEU A 123 -3.05 -0.92 1.81
CA LEU A 123 -4.13 -1.76 1.31
C LEU A 123 -4.98 -1.06 0.24
N ASP A 124 -5.26 0.24 0.39
CA ASP A 124 -6.02 0.97 -0.64
C ASP A 124 -5.19 1.20 -1.90
N GLU A 125 -3.88 1.43 -1.80
CA GLU A 125 -2.99 1.51 -2.97
C GLU A 125 -2.95 0.17 -3.74
N ALA A 126 -2.80 -0.96 -3.04
CA ALA A 126 -2.90 -2.29 -3.63
C ALA A 126 -4.25 -2.49 -4.35
N ARG A 127 -5.34 -2.02 -3.72
CA ARG A 127 -6.69 -2.05 -4.28
C ARG A 127 -6.83 -1.19 -5.54
N GLU A 128 -6.15 -0.06 -5.66
CA GLU A 128 -6.15 0.76 -6.88
C GLU A 128 -5.56 0.02 -8.08
N ARG A 129 -4.52 -0.79 -7.85
CA ARG A 129 -3.93 -1.64 -8.89
C ARG A 129 -4.91 -2.72 -9.37
N LEU A 130 -5.71 -3.30 -8.46
CA LEU A 130 -6.81 -4.20 -8.83
C LEU A 130 -7.94 -3.49 -9.61
N LYS A 131 -8.28 -2.23 -9.25
CA LYS A 131 -9.24 -1.42 -10.03
C LYS A 131 -8.75 -1.21 -11.46
N ALA A 132 -7.44 -1.03 -11.68
CA ALA A 132 -6.88 -0.89 -13.01
C ALA A 132 -7.13 -2.16 -13.87
N ILE A 133 -6.90 -3.36 -13.32
CA ILE A 133 -7.20 -4.63 -14.00
C ILE A 133 -8.67 -4.69 -14.43
N ARG A 134 -9.59 -4.39 -13.51
CA ARG A 134 -11.04 -4.39 -13.79
C ARG A 134 -11.40 -3.38 -14.88
N ASN A 135 -10.80 -2.19 -14.86
CA ASN A 135 -11.06 -1.16 -15.86
C ASN A 135 -10.58 -1.61 -17.26
N THR A 136 -9.43 -2.25 -17.34
CA THR A 136 -8.92 -2.84 -18.59
C THR A 136 -9.83 -3.97 -19.07
N GLU A 137 -10.28 -4.86 -18.19
CA GLU A 137 -11.23 -5.92 -18.57
C GLU A 137 -12.53 -5.33 -19.13
N ARG A 138 -13.02 -4.25 -18.51
CA ARG A 138 -14.20 -3.52 -18.99
C ARG A 138 -13.97 -2.89 -20.37
N SER A 139 -12.78 -2.35 -20.64
CA SER A 139 -12.48 -1.74 -21.95
C SER A 139 -12.30 -2.78 -23.07
N VAL A 140 -12.01 -4.04 -22.74
CA VAL A 140 -11.92 -5.13 -23.73
C VAL A 140 -13.28 -5.70 -24.13
N GLN A 141 -14.32 -5.56 -23.28
CA GLN A 141 -15.66 -6.11 -23.58
C GLN A 141 -16.25 -5.69 -24.94
N PRO A 142 -16.18 -4.40 -25.37
CA PRO A 142 -16.71 -4.01 -26.67
C PRO A 142 -16.06 -4.75 -27.86
N SER A 143 -14.78 -5.14 -27.74
CA SER A 143 -14.09 -5.89 -28.79
C SER A 143 -14.60 -7.34 -28.86
N ARG A 144 -14.81 -7.98 -27.69
CA ARG A 144 -15.44 -9.31 -27.59
C ARG A 144 -16.86 -9.31 -28.17
N ASP A 145 -17.68 -8.37 -27.70
CA ASP A 145 -19.08 -8.22 -28.12
C ASP A 145 -19.19 -7.92 -29.63
N GLY A 146 -18.26 -7.13 -30.17
CA GLY A 146 -18.17 -6.80 -31.60
C GLY A 146 -17.89 -8.04 -32.45
N ARG A 147 -16.86 -8.82 -32.08
CA ARG A 147 -16.53 -10.09 -32.74
C ARG A 147 -17.72 -11.06 -32.71
N ASP A 148 -18.31 -11.26 -31.54
CA ASP A 148 -19.41 -12.23 -31.35
C ASP A 148 -20.66 -11.81 -32.15
N ARG A 149 -20.96 -10.50 -32.20
CA ARG A 149 -22.06 -9.98 -33.01
C ARG A 149 -21.88 -10.27 -34.51
N ILE A 150 -20.67 -10.07 -35.04
CA ILE A 150 -20.39 -10.34 -36.46
C ILE A 150 -20.49 -11.85 -36.74
N ALA A 151 -19.95 -12.69 -35.85
CA ALA A 151 -20.04 -14.14 -35.97
C ALA A 151 -21.51 -14.63 -35.98
N ASP A 152 -22.35 -14.10 -35.09
CA ASP A 152 -23.78 -14.40 -35.05
C ASP A 152 -24.52 -13.93 -36.32
N GLU A 153 -24.16 -12.76 -36.87
CA GLU A 153 -24.74 -12.26 -38.12
C GLU A 153 -24.38 -13.17 -39.31
N ILE A 154 -23.13 -13.64 -39.38
CA ILE A 154 -22.69 -14.63 -40.38
C ILE A 154 -23.49 -15.92 -40.25
N GLN A 155 -23.63 -16.48 -39.05
CA GLN A 155 -24.39 -17.72 -38.85
C GLN A 155 -25.85 -17.56 -39.24
N ARG A 156 -26.48 -16.43 -38.84
CA ARG A 156 -27.87 -16.13 -39.21
C ARG A 156 -28.05 -15.98 -40.71
N LEU A 157 -27.11 -15.31 -41.38
CA LEU A 157 -27.16 -15.12 -42.84
C LEU A 157 -26.90 -16.43 -43.58
N LYS A 158 -25.96 -17.28 -43.12
CA LYS A 158 -25.71 -18.62 -43.66
C LYS A 158 -26.95 -19.51 -43.63
N LEU A 159 -27.75 -19.44 -42.58
CA LEU A 159 -28.99 -20.21 -42.42
C LEU A 159 -30.13 -19.73 -43.33
N ARG A 160 -30.21 -18.42 -43.63
CA ARG A 160 -31.32 -17.82 -44.38
C ARG A 160 -31.02 -17.67 -45.87
N GLU A 161 -29.83 -17.18 -46.20
CA GLU A 161 -29.40 -16.77 -47.54
C GLU A 161 -27.94 -17.19 -47.78
N PRO A 162 -27.68 -18.49 -47.98
CA PRO A 162 -26.31 -19.02 -48.06
C PRO A 162 -25.51 -18.51 -49.27
N GLN A 163 -26.18 -17.98 -50.30
CA GLN A 163 -25.53 -17.42 -51.50
C GLN A 163 -25.45 -15.89 -51.48
N SER A 164 -25.73 -15.24 -50.33
CA SER A 164 -25.66 -13.78 -50.23
C SER A 164 -24.23 -13.28 -50.42
N PRO A 165 -23.96 -12.32 -51.33
CA PRO A 165 -22.62 -11.75 -51.50
C PRO A 165 -22.15 -10.96 -50.26
N ARG A 166 -23.08 -10.57 -49.38
CA ARG A 166 -22.81 -9.90 -48.11
C ARG A 166 -22.06 -10.79 -47.12
N LEU A 167 -22.12 -12.11 -47.30
CA LEU A 167 -21.43 -13.09 -46.48
C LEU A 167 -19.91 -12.95 -46.58
N VAL A 168 -19.39 -12.69 -47.79
CA VAL A 168 -17.94 -12.47 -48.01
C VAL A 168 -17.46 -11.21 -47.28
N VAL A 169 -18.27 -10.15 -47.29
CA VAL A 169 -17.94 -8.90 -46.58
C VAL A 169 -17.91 -9.13 -45.07
N LEU A 170 -18.94 -9.77 -44.51
CA LEU A 170 -19.01 -10.08 -43.08
C LEU A 170 -17.87 -11.01 -42.64
N GLU A 171 -17.48 -12.00 -43.45
CA GLU A 171 -16.33 -12.86 -43.16
C GLU A 171 -15.03 -12.08 -43.08
N GLN A 172 -14.83 -11.10 -43.97
CA GLN A 172 -13.64 -10.24 -43.91
C GLN A 172 -13.69 -9.26 -42.72
N GLU A 173 -14.86 -8.75 -42.37
CA GLU A 173 -15.07 -7.97 -41.15
C GLU A 173 -14.80 -8.81 -39.89
N LEU A 174 -15.19 -10.10 -39.88
CA LEU A 174 -14.91 -11.00 -38.77
C LEU A 174 -13.41 -11.21 -38.59
N VAL A 175 -12.65 -11.46 -39.67
CA VAL A 175 -11.18 -11.60 -39.59
C VAL A 175 -10.54 -10.36 -38.98
N ARG A 176 -11.02 -9.17 -39.36
CA ARG A 176 -10.55 -7.91 -38.77
C ARG A 176 -10.90 -7.81 -37.29
N ALA A 177 -12.15 -8.11 -36.91
CA ALA A 177 -12.60 -8.06 -35.53
C ALA A 177 -11.87 -9.09 -34.64
N GLU A 178 -11.54 -10.27 -35.17
CA GLU A 178 -10.74 -11.28 -34.49
C GLU A 178 -9.32 -10.79 -34.22
N ALA A 179 -8.66 -10.15 -35.21
CA ALA A 179 -7.34 -9.57 -35.03
C ALA A 179 -7.34 -8.45 -33.96
N GLU A 180 -8.33 -7.55 -34.01
CA GLU A 180 -8.50 -6.51 -32.99
C GLU A 180 -8.74 -7.11 -31.59
N ASN A 181 -9.56 -8.16 -31.49
CA ASN A 181 -9.81 -8.85 -30.24
C ASN A 181 -8.56 -9.58 -29.71
N LEU A 182 -7.75 -10.20 -30.57
CA LEU A 182 -6.49 -10.83 -30.16
C LEU A 182 -5.52 -9.83 -29.52
N VAL A 183 -5.39 -8.64 -30.11
CA VAL A 183 -4.55 -7.57 -29.56
C VAL A 183 -5.11 -7.10 -28.20
N ALA A 184 -6.42 -6.89 -28.10
CA ALA A 184 -7.07 -6.46 -26.86
C ALA A 184 -6.90 -7.50 -25.73
N GLU A 185 -7.04 -8.80 -26.02
CA GLU A 185 -6.84 -9.87 -25.05
C GLU A 185 -5.37 -10.00 -24.61
N ALA A 186 -4.43 -9.85 -25.53
CA ALA A 186 -3.00 -9.83 -25.20
C ALA A 186 -2.66 -8.67 -24.26
N GLN A 187 -3.21 -7.47 -24.53
CA GLN A 187 -3.06 -6.31 -23.66
C GLN A 187 -3.68 -6.54 -22.28
N LEU A 188 -4.91 -7.07 -22.20
CA LEU A 188 -5.54 -7.41 -20.93
C LEU A 188 -4.67 -8.37 -20.11
N THR A 189 -4.13 -9.40 -20.76
CA THR A 189 -3.33 -10.41 -20.06
C THR A 189 -2.02 -9.83 -19.52
N ASN A 190 -1.35 -8.97 -20.31
CA ASN A 190 -0.12 -8.30 -19.89
C ASN A 190 -0.37 -7.31 -18.74
N ILE A 191 -1.43 -6.50 -18.83
CA ILE A 191 -1.80 -5.57 -17.76
C ILE A 191 -2.20 -6.32 -16.49
N THR A 192 -2.97 -7.40 -16.62
CA THR A 192 -3.41 -8.23 -15.49
C THR A 192 -2.20 -8.78 -14.74
N ARG A 193 -1.25 -9.40 -15.44
CA ARG A 193 -0.02 -9.93 -14.81
C ARG A 193 0.79 -8.83 -14.11
N LYS A 194 1.02 -7.72 -14.79
CA LYS A 194 1.79 -6.59 -14.25
C LYS A 194 1.12 -6.02 -13.00
N LYS A 195 -0.17 -5.69 -13.08
CA LYS A 195 -0.89 -5.03 -11.99
C LYS A 195 -1.17 -5.97 -10.82
N LEU A 196 -1.32 -7.27 -11.06
CA LEU A 196 -1.45 -8.25 -9.99
C LEU A 196 -0.15 -8.34 -9.18
N LYS A 197 0.99 -8.42 -9.87
CA LYS A 197 2.31 -8.42 -9.22
C LYS A 197 2.50 -7.15 -8.40
N GLU A 198 2.30 -5.99 -9.01
CA GLU A 198 2.42 -4.70 -8.32
C GLU A 198 1.44 -4.56 -7.13
N ALA A 199 0.22 -5.08 -7.23
CA ALA A 199 -0.77 -5.02 -6.14
C ALA A 199 -0.26 -5.73 -4.88
N TYR A 200 0.21 -6.96 -5.05
CA TYR A 200 0.67 -7.75 -3.91
C TYR A 200 2.08 -7.39 -3.46
N GLU A 201 2.93 -6.82 -4.31
CA GLU A 201 4.19 -6.19 -3.87
C GLU A 201 3.92 -5.05 -2.87
N VAL A 202 2.97 -4.17 -3.17
CA VAL A 202 2.58 -3.07 -2.26
C VAL A 202 1.94 -3.61 -0.99
N GLU A 203 0.98 -4.52 -1.09
CA GLU A 203 0.29 -5.09 0.08
C GLU A 203 1.27 -5.81 1.02
N PHE A 204 2.18 -6.62 0.48
CA PHE A 204 3.16 -7.33 1.29
C PHE A 204 4.22 -6.40 1.88
N ALA A 205 4.69 -5.39 1.14
CA ALA A 205 5.58 -4.37 1.70
C ALA A 205 4.93 -3.64 2.89
N ALA A 206 3.68 -3.20 2.73
CA ALA A 206 2.91 -2.56 3.81
C ALA A 206 2.68 -3.51 5.01
N THR A 207 2.46 -4.80 4.74
CA THR A 207 2.29 -5.83 5.77
C THR A 207 3.58 -6.04 6.58
N ILE A 208 4.73 -6.13 5.91
CA ILE A 208 6.05 -6.29 6.54
C ILE A 208 6.34 -5.06 7.40
N GLU A 209 6.19 -3.86 6.83
CA GLU A 209 6.39 -2.60 7.56
C GLU A 209 5.55 -2.55 8.85
N ARG A 210 4.24 -2.81 8.73
CA ARG A 210 3.33 -2.84 9.88
C ARG A 210 3.81 -3.82 10.95
N ALA A 211 4.14 -5.06 10.56
CA ALA A 211 4.50 -6.10 11.49
C ALA A 211 5.80 -5.75 12.25
N GLU A 212 6.83 -5.31 11.53
CA GLU A 212 8.13 -5.01 12.11
C GLU A 212 8.09 -3.81 13.05
N LYS A 213 7.41 -2.72 12.64
CA LYS A 213 7.23 -1.55 13.50
C LYS A 213 6.41 -1.86 14.75
N GLN A 214 5.35 -2.68 14.62
CA GLN A 214 4.58 -3.12 15.80
C GLN A 214 5.40 -4.00 16.74
N VAL A 215 6.30 -4.84 16.23
CA VAL A 215 7.22 -5.62 17.06
C VAL A 215 8.15 -4.71 17.86
N LEU A 216 8.72 -3.66 17.25
CA LEU A 216 9.55 -2.68 17.94
C LEU A 216 8.76 -1.98 19.06
N LEU A 217 7.58 -1.46 18.74
CA LEU A 217 6.70 -0.79 19.70
C LEU A 217 6.30 -1.71 20.86
N ALA A 218 5.93 -2.96 20.59
CA ALA A 218 5.57 -3.93 21.61
C ALA A 218 6.74 -4.24 22.54
N LYS A 219 7.98 -4.34 22.01
CA LYS A 219 9.19 -4.53 22.82
C LYS A 219 9.41 -3.36 23.78
N HIS A 220 9.28 -2.12 23.31
CA HIS A 220 9.39 -0.93 24.16
C HIS A 220 8.24 -0.80 25.16
N GLY A 221 7.01 -1.15 24.76
CA GLY A 221 5.88 -1.27 25.68
C GLY A 221 6.15 -2.22 26.83
N ARG A 222 6.79 -3.38 26.58
CA ARG A 222 7.22 -4.30 27.65
C ARG A 222 8.32 -3.72 28.54
N ARG A 223 9.25 -2.94 27.98
CA ARG A 223 10.27 -2.23 28.77
C ARG A 223 9.63 -1.22 29.73
N LEU A 224 8.55 -0.53 29.32
CA LEU A 224 7.79 0.37 30.18
C LEU A 224 7.13 -0.38 31.34
N LEU A 225 6.53 -1.54 31.08
CA LEU A 225 5.90 -2.36 32.13
C LEU A 225 6.91 -2.85 33.18
N ALA A 226 8.15 -3.09 32.79
CA ALA A 226 9.22 -3.48 33.71
C ALA A 226 9.62 -2.38 34.72
N LEU A 227 9.12 -1.15 34.55
CA LEU A 227 9.32 -0.06 35.51
C LEU A 227 8.31 -0.09 36.67
N LEU A 228 7.30 -0.95 36.60
CA LEU A 228 6.27 -1.08 37.61
C LEU A 228 6.67 -2.18 38.61
N ASP A 229 6.80 -1.80 39.87
CA ASP A 229 6.98 -2.75 40.98
C ASP A 229 5.64 -3.43 41.28
N ASP A 230 5.57 -4.75 41.09
CA ASP A 230 4.39 -5.59 41.35
C ASP A 230 4.45 -6.30 42.71
N GLU A 231 5.48 -6.02 43.55
CA GLU A 231 5.55 -6.59 44.89
C GLU A 231 4.33 -6.17 45.73
N PRO A 232 3.65 -7.13 46.39
CA PRO A 232 2.51 -6.84 47.25
C PRO A 232 2.97 -6.05 48.48
N VAL A 233 2.17 -5.07 48.89
CA VAL A 233 2.43 -4.26 50.09
C VAL A 233 1.62 -4.81 51.26
N THR A 234 2.25 -4.97 52.42
CA THR A 234 1.55 -5.36 53.65
C THR A 234 0.55 -4.28 54.06
N PRO A 235 -0.68 -4.63 54.48
CA PRO A 235 -1.64 -3.64 54.97
C PRO A 235 -1.04 -2.77 56.09
N GLY A 236 -1.02 -1.45 55.88
CA GLY A 236 -0.45 -0.47 56.81
C GLY A 236 0.93 0.06 56.41
N ASP A 237 1.65 -0.63 55.52
CA ASP A 237 2.92 -0.16 54.98
C ASP A 237 2.71 0.80 53.79
N ALA A 238 3.63 1.75 53.64
CA ALA A 238 3.67 2.62 52.47
C ALA A 238 4.39 1.92 51.31
N ARG A 239 3.89 2.12 50.09
CA ARG A 239 4.56 1.66 48.87
C ARG A 239 5.85 2.46 48.64
N ARG A 240 6.84 1.85 47.99
CA ARG A 240 8.11 2.52 47.63
C ARG A 240 7.83 3.70 46.71
N THR A 241 8.58 4.78 46.88
CA THR A 241 8.49 5.97 46.03
C THR A 241 8.90 5.64 44.60
N TYR A 242 8.10 6.10 43.63
CA TYR A 242 8.39 5.92 42.22
C TYR A 242 9.55 6.84 41.76
N THR A 243 10.56 6.28 41.10
CA THR A 243 11.73 7.04 40.63
C THR A 243 12.06 6.85 39.14
N HIS A 244 11.28 6.03 38.43
CA HIS A 244 11.58 5.63 37.04
C HIS A 244 11.05 6.57 35.95
N ALA A 245 10.48 7.73 36.31
CA ALA A 245 9.87 8.65 35.34
C ALA A 245 10.83 9.08 34.21
N ALA A 246 12.11 9.31 34.53
CA ALA A 246 13.13 9.67 33.55
C ALA A 246 13.48 8.50 32.63
N GLN A 247 13.57 7.29 33.18
CA GLN A 247 13.82 6.06 32.43
C GLN A 247 12.67 5.75 31.47
N GLY A 248 11.42 5.96 31.90
CA GLY A 248 10.25 5.82 31.04
C GLY A 248 10.27 6.77 29.84
N ARG A 249 10.69 8.04 30.04
CA ARG A 249 10.88 8.99 28.94
C ARG A 249 11.96 8.54 27.96
N GLN A 250 13.08 8.01 28.47
CA GLN A 250 14.13 7.49 27.62
C GLN A 250 13.66 6.31 26.77
N ILE A 251 12.83 5.40 27.31
CA ILE A 251 12.27 4.28 26.52
C ILE A 251 11.41 4.80 25.35
N LEU A 252 10.67 5.89 25.53
CA LEU A 252 9.91 6.49 24.43
C LEU A 252 10.82 7.11 23.36
N ASN A 253 11.89 7.78 23.77
CA ASN A 253 12.89 8.31 22.82
C ASN A 253 13.55 7.17 22.03
N ASP A 254 13.94 6.08 22.70
CA ASP A 254 14.51 4.90 22.04
C ASP A 254 13.52 4.32 21.01
N ALA A 255 12.22 4.25 21.35
CA ALA A 255 11.19 3.77 20.45
C ALA A 255 11.04 4.66 19.21
N GLU A 256 11.09 5.98 19.38
CA GLU A 256 11.05 6.94 18.29
C GLU A 256 12.27 6.79 17.37
N ASP A 257 13.47 6.65 17.93
CA ASP A 257 14.71 6.51 17.17
C ASP A 257 14.76 5.17 16.42
N ASP A 258 14.30 4.08 17.03
CA ASP A 258 14.16 2.77 16.38
C ASP A 258 13.15 2.83 15.21
N LEU A 259 12.03 3.54 15.39
CA LEU A 259 11.05 3.72 14.31
C LEU A 259 11.59 4.58 13.16
N LYS A 260 12.36 5.63 13.47
CA LYS A 260 12.98 6.51 12.46
C LYS A 260 14.08 5.80 11.69
N SER A 261 14.84 4.95 12.36
CA SER A 261 15.95 4.20 11.75
C SER A 261 15.50 2.93 11.04
N TRP A 262 14.25 2.49 11.24
CA TRP A 262 13.68 1.36 10.52
C TRP A 262 13.65 1.63 9.01
N VAL A 263 14.08 0.64 8.24
CA VAL A 263 14.07 0.65 6.77
C VAL A 263 13.54 -0.69 6.30
N LEU A 264 12.67 -0.67 5.30
CA LEU A 264 12.16 -1.89 4.68
C LEU A 264 13.29 -2.65 3.98
N GLN A 265 13.51 -3.91 4.39
CA GLN A 265 14.45 -4.82 3.73
C GLN A 265 13.66 -5.80 2.86
N LEU A 266 13.58 -5.52 1.56
CA LEU A 266 13.08 -6.47 0.57
C LEU A 266 14.27 -7.21 -0.02
N ASP A 267 14.45 -8.49 0.32
CA ASP A 267 15.43 -9.33 -0.38
C ASP A 267 15.09 -9.35 -1.88
N GLU A 268 16.06 -9.00 -2.73
CA GLU A 268 15.92 -9.15 -4.18
C GLU A 268 15.73 -10.64 -4.47
N THR A 269 14.46 -11.02 -4.67
CA THR A 269 14.14 -12.38 -5.05
C THR A 269 14.68 -12.58 -6.47
N THR A 270 15.83 -13.26 -6.59
CA THR A 270 16.39 -13.69 -7.87
C THR A 270 15.39 -14.62 -8.54
N VAL A 271 14.52 -14.08 -9.39
CA VAL A 271 13.73 -14.89 -10.30
C VAL A 271 14.69 -15.37 -11.39
N PRO A 272 14.85 -16.68 -11.62
CA PRO A 272 15.58 -17.16 -12.78
C PRO A 272 14.78 -16.71 -14.01
N THR A 273 15.25 -15.66 -14.69
CA THR A 273 14.78 -15.35 -16.02
C THR A 273 15.21 -16.49 -16.91
N GLY A 274 14.28 -17.41 -17.18
CA GLY A 274 14.42 -18.42 -18.22
C GLY A 274 14.63 -17.73 -19.56
N ALA A 275 15.89 -17.61 -19.96
CA ALA A 275 16.33 -17.22 -21.28
C ALA A 275 17.63 -17.98 -21.57
N GLU A 276 17.53 -19.31 -21.60
CA GLU A 276 18.45 -20.14 -22.38
C GLU A 276 17.68 -20.59 -23.61
N ASP A 277 17.80 -19.79 -24.66
CA ASP A 277 17.55 -20.22 -26.03
C ASP A 277 18.55 -19.44 -26.90
N ASP A 278 19.73 -20.02 -27.11
CA ASP A 278 20.39 -19.85 -28.40
C ASP A 278 20.94 -21.19 -28.88
N SER A 279 20.30 -21.64 -29.94
CA SER A 279 20.48 -22.88 -30.65
C SER A 279 21.63 -22.75 -31.65
N GLY A 280 22.61 -23.65 -31.53
CA GLY A 280 23.25 -24.30 -32.68
C GLY A 280 24.21 -23.48 -33.54
N GLU A 281 25.50 -23.48 -33.18
CA GLU A 281 26.57 -23.32 -34.16
C GLU A 281 27.07 -24.68 -34.65
N LEU A 282 26.68 -24.98 -35.89
CA LEU A 282 27.13 -26.07 -36.72
C LEU A 282 28.61 -25.88 -37.08
N SER A 283 29.48 -26.74 -36.55
CA SER A 283 30.88 -26.85 -36.94
C SER A 283 30.99 -27.18 -38.44
N THR A 284 31.49 -26.22 -39.24
CA THR A 284 32.00 -26.48 -40.59
C THR A 284 33.51 -26.47 -40.56
N ALA A 285 34.09 -27.67 -40.62
CA ALA A 285 35.50 -27.88 -40.88
C ALA A 285 35.79 -27.58 -42.36
N THR A 286 36.75 -26.69 -42.63
CA THR A 286 37.47 -26.67 -43.91
C THR A 286 38.96 -26.56 -43.62
N ALA A 287 39.71 -27.49 -44.22
CA ALA A 287 41.14 -27.71 -44.05
C ALA A 287 41.99 -26.94 -45.08
N ALA A 288 43.31 -26.99 -44.84
CA ALA A 288 44.46 -26.67 -45.71
C ALA A 288 44.99 -25.22 -45.61
N ALA A 289 46.29 -24.91 -45.49
CA ALA A 289 47.55 -25.67 -45.46
C ALA A 289 48.71 -24.67 -45.14
N PRO A 290 49.97 -25.11 -44.90
CA PRO A 290 50.93 -24.44 -44.03
C PRO A 290 52.13 -23.77 -44.74
N SER A 291 52.88 -22.92 -44.03
CA SER A 291 54.34 -22.71 -44.20
C SER A 291 54.90 -21.87 -43.03
N GLY A 292 55.92 -22.39 -42.33
CA GLY A 292 56.63 -21.69 -41.24
C GLY A 292 57.68 -20.68 -41.75
N PRO A 293 58.78 -20.40 -41.02
CA PRO A 293 59.03 -20.64 -39.59
C PRO A 293 59.60 -19.41 -38.83
N HIS A 294 59.65 -19.57 -37.51
CA HIS A 294 60.39 -18.86 -36.45
C HIS A 294 61.39 -17.74 -36.79
N SER A 295 61.31 -16.65 -36.02
CA SER A 295 62.50 -15.99 -35.45
C SER A 295 62.22 -15.35 -34.09
N HIS A 296 63.29 -15.29 -33.31
CA HIS A 296 63.40 -14.96 -31.89
C HIS A 296 63.55 -13.44 -31.63
N SER A 297 63.18 -13.07 -30.40
CA SER A 297 63.88 -12.17 -29.46
C SER A 297 63.91 -10.65 -29.66
N HIS A 298 63.66 -9.98 -28.53
CA HIS A 298 64.32 -8.75 -28.01
C HIS A 298 64.11 -7.45 -28.82
N SER A 299 64.01 -6.25 -28.26
CA SER A 299 64.37 -5.69 -26.96
C SER A 299 63.68 -4.32 -26.79
N HIS A 300 63.63 -3.88 -25.53
CA HIS A 300 63.47 -2.50 -25.05
C HIS A 300 64.09 -1.37 -25.90
N ALA A 301 63.42 -0.21 -25.90
CA ALA A 301 63.96 1.13 -25.55
C ALA A 301 62.85 2.18 -25.82
N ASP A 302 62.37 2.89 -24.79
CA ASP A 302 62.53 4.36 -24.57
C ASP A 302 61.56 5.19 -25.44
N ASP A 303 60.97 6.33 -25.08
CA ASP A 303 61.20 7.39 -24.10
C ASP A 303 59.94 8.31 -24.15
N SER A 304 59.86 9.28 -23.24
CA SER A 304 59.13 10.56 -23.32
C SER A 304 57.69 10.58 -22.78
N ARG A 305 57.49 10.97 -21.51
CA ARG A 305 57.34 12.37 -20.97
C ARG A 305 55.98 13.02 -21.33
N ARG A 306 55.05 13.30 -20.41
CA ARG A 306 55.03 14.11 -19.15
C ARG A 306 54.60 15.57 -19.38
N ARG A 307 53.66 16.01 -18.52
CA ARG A 307 53.35 17.39 -17.98
C ARG A 307 52.05 18.03 -18.49
N GLU A 308 51.05 18.19 -17.62
CA GLU A 308 50.81 19.30 -16.63
C GLU A 308 50.32 20.59 -17.34
N LYS A 309 49.33 21.36 -16.87
CA LYS A 309 49.10 21.80 -15.49
C LYS A 309 47.76 22.54 -15.29
N SER A 310 47.33 22.60 -14.04
CA SER A 310 46.27 23.41 -13.40
C SER A 310 46.40 24.93 -13.56
N ALA A 311 45.28 25.64 -13.41
CA ALA A 311 45.01 26.62 -12.33
C ALA A 311 44.00 27.69 -12.79
N GLU A 312 42.96 27.96 -11.99
CA GLU A 312 42.54 29.34 -11.72
C GLU A 312 41.56 29.39 -10.54
N GLY A 313 41.92 30.21 -9.55
CA GLY A 313 41.08 30.69 -8.48
C GLY A 313 41.59 32.07 -8.08
N SER A 314 40.71 33.08 -8.00
CA SER A 314 41.01 34.42 -7.50
C SER A 314 39.75 35.15 -6.97
N THR A 315 39.62 35.15 -5.64
CA THR A 315 39.24 36.21 -4.68
C THR A 315 38.36 37.46 -5.03
N ALA A 316 37.33 37.66 -4.17
CA ALA A 316 37.02 38.82 -3.28
C ALA A 316 36.22 40.09 -3.73
N ALA A 317 35.15 40.39 -2.95
CA ALA A 317 34.68 41.69 -2.36
C ALA A 317 33.15 41.62 -2.07
N VAL A 318 32.59 41.61 -0.84
CA VAL A 318 32.37 42.64 0.21
C VAL A 318 31.74 43.97 -0.25
N SER A 319 30.44 44.18 0.07
CA SER A 319 29.89 45.41 0.71
C SER A 319 28.41 45.25 1.09
N GLY A 320 28.03 45.88 2.22
CA GLY A 320 26.78 45.70 2.98
C GLY A 320 25.58 46.57 2.57
N PRO A 321 24.62 46.81 3.50
CA PRO A 321 23.20 47.00 3.20
C PRO A 321 22.74 48.45 3.09
N SER A 322 21.52 48.63 2.57
CA SER A 322 20.62 49.77 2.82
C SER A 322 19.18 49.30 2.82
#